data_AF-A0A7S2G9P1-F1
#
_entry.id   AF-A0A7S2G9P1-F1
#
_cell.length_a   1.000
_cell.length_b   1.000
_cell.length_c   1.000
_cell.angle_alpha   90.00
_cell.angle_beta   90.00
_cell.angle_gamma   90.00
#
_symmetry.space_group_name_H-M   'P 1'
#
loop_
_entity.id
_entity.type
_entity.pdbx_description
1 polymer ?
#
loop_
_entity_poly.entity_id
_entity_poly.type
_entity_poly.pdbx_seq_one_letter_code
_entity_poly.pdbx_strand_id
1 'polypeptide(L)'
;MKPDWDKLSADYAEHPSVVIADVDCTTDGGKPVCEEYEVKGYPTIKYFTDETDEKGDAYQGARSLSALQDFVKDKLETKCLVDDPEACDEKEVAYIAKMQAKDAAAIVKEITRLEGISSTGKMAPDKKIWMLKRMAILKQL
;
A
#
# COMPACT_ATOMS: atom_id res chain seq x y z
N MET A 1 -22.95 4.28 0.62
CA MET A 1 -21.49 4.08 0.63
C MET A 1 -20.89 4.36 2.00
N LYS A 2 -21.14 5.52 2.64
CA LYS A 2 -20.49 5.87 3.92
C LYS A 2 -20.49 4.74 4.99
N PRO A 3 -21.61 4.04 5.28
CA PRO A 3 -21.57 2.95 6.27
C PRO A 3 -20.63 1.79 5.90
N ASP A 4 -20.60 1.39 4.63
CA ASP A 4 -19.71 0.33 4.14
C ASP A 4 -18.24 0.79 4.15
N TRP A 5 -17.98 2.05 3.82
CA TRP A 5 -16.64 2.64 3.87
C TRP A 5 -16.11 2.74 5.31
N ASP A 6 -16.95 3.21 6.25
CA ASP A 6 -16.60 3.32 7.66
C ASP A 6 -16.28 1.92 8.23
N LYS A 7 -17.04 0.89 7.83
CA LYS A 7 -16.76 -0.50 8.22
C LYS A 7 -15.46 -1.02 7.60
N LEU A 8 -15.25 -0.83 6.30
CA LEU A 8 -13.99 -1.20 5.64
C LEU A 8 -12.79 -0.54 6.34
N SER A 9 -12.89 0.76 6.61
CA SER A 9 -11.82 1.49 7.30
C SER A 9 -11.53 0.95 8.70
N ALA A 10 -12.55 0.49 9.43
CA ALA A 10 -12.38 -0.14 10.72
C ALA A 10 -11.73 -1.54 10.61
N ASP A 11 -12.18 -2.35 9.65
CA ASP A 11 -11.62 -3.69 9.41
C ASP A 11 -10.12 -3.65 9.06
N TYR A 12 -9.67 -2.57 8.41
CA TYR A 12 -8.29 -2.37 7.97
C TYR A 12 -7.45 -1.41 8.84
N ALA A 13 -7.98 -0.94 9.98
CA ALA A 13 -7.33 0.10 10.79
C ALA A 13 -5.93 -0.29 11.30
N GLU A 14 -5.72 -1.57 11.58
CA GLU A 14 -4.44 -2.12 12.05
C GLU A 14 -3.74 -2.99 10.98
N HIS A 15 -4.20 -2.93 9.73
CA HIS A 15 -3.66 -3.79 8.67
C HIS A 15 -2.23 -3.36 8.30
N PRO A 16 -1.26 -4.29 8.24
CA PRO A 16 0.16 -3.93 8.08
C PRO A 16 0.52 -3.38 6.69
N SER A 17 -0.30 -3.63 5.68
CA SER A 17 0.01 -3.30 4.28
C SER A 17 -1.04 -2.46 3.56
N VAL A 18 -2.18 -2.16 4.20
CA VAL A 18 -3.27 -1.42 3.57
C VAL A 18 -3.70 -0.28 4.48
N VAL A 19 -3.82 0.90 3.91
CA VAL A 19 -4.40 2.07 4.57
C VAL A 19 -5.66 2.46 3.84
N ILE A 20 -6.77 2.55 4.57
CA ILE A 20 -8.04 3.09 4.10
C ILE A 20 -8.22 4.46 4.76
N ALA A 21 -8.42 5.49 3.95
CA ALA A 21 -8.54 6.87 4.42
C ALA A 21 -9.61 7.64 3.65
N ASP A 22 -10.22 8.61 4.30
CA ASP A 22 -11.13 9.58 3.68
C ASP A 22 -10.58 11.00 3.79
N VAL A 23 -10.92 11.84 2.81
CA VAL A 23 -10.56 13.25 2.77
C VAL A 23 -11.84 14.06 2.58
N ASP A 24 -12.13 14.96 3.52
CA ASP A 24 -13.24 15.90 3.38
C ASP A 24 -12.83 17.10 2.52
N CYS A 25 -13.10 16.98 1.22
CA CYS A 25 -12.86 18.00 0.21
C CYS A 25 -13.69 19.28 0.36
N THR A 26 -14.59 19.36 1.35
CA THR A 26 -15.37 20.59 1.62
C THR A 26 -14.66 21.54 2.58
N THR A 27 -13.66 21.04 3.31
CA THR A 27 -12.84 21.81 4.26
C THR A 27 -11.72 22.55 3.54
N ASP A 28 -11.24 23.65 4.13
CA ASP A 28 -10.12 24.41 3.55
C ASP A 28 -8.81 23.62 3.51
N GLY A 29 -8.66 22.63 4.40
CA GLY A 29 -7.52 21.70 4.37
C GLY A 29 -7.66 20.60 3.31
N GLY A 30 -8.88 20.14 3.03
CA GLY A 30 -9.12 19.06 2.08
C GLY A 30 -9.23 19.51 0.62
N LYS A 31 -9.72 20.73 0.35
CA LYS A 31 -9.86 21.26 -1.03
C LYS A 31 -8.56 21.17 -1.84
N PRO A 32 -7.38 21.62 -1.34
CA PRO A 32 -6.14 21.56 -2.11
C PRO A 32 -5.74 20.12 -2.46
N VAL A 33 -5.94 19.18 -1.53
CA VAL A 33 -5.69 17.75 -1.77
C VAL A 33 -6.59 17.26 -2.90
N CYS A 34 -7.89 17.52 -2.81
CA CYS A 34 -8.83 17.03 -3.80
C CYS A 34 -8.62 17.66 -5.19
N GLU A 35 -8.15 18.90 -5.27
CA GLU A 35 -7.71 19.53 -6.51
C GLU A 35 -6.45 18.88 -7.09
N GLU A 36 -5.42 18.65 -6.26
CA GLU A 36 -4.15 18.00 -6.65
C GLU A 36 -4.39 16.61 -7.25
N TYR A 37 -5.24 15.82 -6.58
CA TYR A 37 -5.63 14.47 -6.99
C TYR A 37 -6.79 14.45 -8.00
N GLU A 38 -7.19 15.60 -8.55
CA GLU A 38 -8.17 15.74 -9.64
C GLU A 38 -9.57 15.16 -9.34
N VAL A 39 -10.03 15.28 -8.11
CA VAL A 39 -11.37 14.87 -7.69
C VAL A 39 -12.40 15.88 -8.19
N LYS A 40 -13.25 15.46 -9.13
CA LYS A 40 -14.27 16.33 -9.77
C LYS A 40 -15.69 16.14 -9.24
N GLY A 41 -15.92 15.14 -8.40
CA GLY A 41 -17.23 14.84 -7.84
C GLY A 41 -17.16 13.83 -6.69
N TYR A 42 -18.18 13.81 -5.83
CA TYR A 42 -18.21 12.98 -4.63
C TYR A 42 -19.35 11.95 -4.68
N PRO A 43 -19.14 10.72 -4.19
CA PRO A 43 -17.86 10.16 -3.73
C PRO A 43 -16.99 9.71 -4.92
N THR A 44 -15.69 10.03 -4.88
CA THR A 44 -14.66 9.44 -5.75
C THR A 44 -13.76 8.56 -4.91
N ILE A 45 -13.49 7.34 -5.36
CA ILE A 45 -12.53 6.42 -4.73
C ILE A 45 -11.33 6.33 -5.65
N LYS A 46 -10.16 6.60 -5.09
CA LYS A 46 -8.87 6.38 -5.72
C LYS A 46 -8.11 5.32 -4.94
N TYR A 47 -7.33 4.51 -5.65
CA TYR A 47 -6.42 3.55 -5.04
C TYR A 47 -4.99 3.83 -5.49
N PHE A 48 -4.06 3.50 -4.60
CA PHE A 48 -2.65 3.78 -4.78
C PHE A 48 -1.89 2.48 -4.58
N THR A 49 -1.14 2.08 -5.59
CA THR A 49 -0.15 1.01 -5.51
C THR A 49 1.12 1.49 -6.19
N ASP A 50 2.16 0.67 -6.17
CA ASP A 50 3.40 0.99 -6.88
C ASP A 50 3.26 1.03 -8.40
N GLU A 51 2.13 0.53 -8.92
CA GLU A 51 1.78 0.44 -10.33
C GLU A 51 0.83 1.54 -10.80
N THR A 52 0.17 2.26 -9.88
CA THR A 52 -0.76 3.34 -10.22
C THR A 52 -0.03 4.65 -10.56
N ASP A 53 -0.74 5.58 -11.19
CA ASP A 53 -0.26 6.95 -11.36
C ASP A 53 0.04 7.65 -10.01
N GLU A 54 0.88 8.68 -10.01
CA GLU A 54 1.18 9.47 -8.80
C GLU A 54 -0.09 10.07 -8.17
N LYS A 55 -1.11 10.37 -8.98
CA LYS A 55 -2.42 10.85 -8.52
C LYS A 55 -3.41 9.73 -8.21
N GLY A 56 -2.99 8.48 -8.28
CA GLY A 56 -3.81 7.30 -8.02
C GLY A 56 -4.82 7.01 -9.13
N ASP A 57 -5.09 5.72 -9.30
CA ASP A 57 -6.04 5.23 -10.28
C ASP A 57 -7.47 5.28 -9.73
N ALA A 58 -8.45 5.47 -10.62
CA ALA A 58 -9.85 5.52 -10.23
C ALA A 58 -10.42 4.12 -10.00
N TYR A 59 -11.04 3.89 -8.84
CA TYR A 59 -11.78 2.66 -8.59
C TYR A 59 -13.14 2.69 -9.31
N GLN A 60 -13.38 1.70 -10.17
CA GLN A 60 -14.60 1.56 -10.98
C GLN A 60 -15.47 0.34 -10.58
N GLY A 61 -15.13 -0.34 -9.49
CA GLY A 61 -15.86 -1.52 -9.02
C GLY A 61 -17.15 -1.18 -8.25
N ALA A 62 -17.84 -2.23 -7.81
CA ALA A 62 -19.05 -2.09 -6.99
C ALA A 62 -18.72 -1.53 -5.60
N ARG A 63 -19.55 -0.63 -5.08
CA ARG A 63 -19.27 0.09 -3.82
C ARG A 63 -19.92 -0.54 -2.59
N SER A 64 -20.22 -1.84 -2.65
CA SER A 64 -20.64 -2.61 -1.48
C SER A 64 -19.42 -2.98 -0.65
N LEU A 65 -19.60 -3.17 0.66
CA LEU A 65 -18.52 -3.63 1.53
C LEU A 65 -17.77 -4.85 0.97
N SER A 66 -18.49 -5.88 0.52
CA SER A 66 -17.89 -7.11 -0.01
C SER A 66 -16.99 -6.86 -1.22
N ALA A 67 -17.45 -6.04 -2.17
CA ALA A 67 -16.69 -5.75 -3.39
C ALA A 67 -15.47 -4.86 -3.13
N LEU A 68 -15.53 -4.02 -2.09
CA LEU A 68 -14.38 -3.27 -1.62
C LEU A 68 -13.36 -4.18 -0.92
N GLN A 69 -13.82 -5.08 -0.05
CA GLN A 69 -12.96 -6.08 0.61
C GLN A 69 -12.25 -6.97 -0.41
N ASP A 70 -12.98 -7.49 -1.41
CA ASP A 70 -12.39 -8.29 -2.48
C ASP A 70 -11.32 -7.51 -3.26
N PHE A 71 -11.60 -6.23 -3.57
CA PHE A 71 -10.62 -5.38 -4.25
C PHE A 71 -9.37 -5.14 -3.41
N VAL A 72 -9.54 -4.84 -2.12
CA VAL A 72 -8.42 -4.64 -1.19
C VAL A 72 -7.55 -5.89 -1.15
N LYS A 73 -8.16 -7.07 -0.94
CA LYS A 73 -7.49 -8.36 -0.89
C LYS A 73 -6.74 -8.72 -2.18
N ASP A 74 -7.35 -8.43 -3.33
CA ASP A 74 -6.78 -8.83 -4.62
C ASP A 74 -5.73 -7.87 -5.15
N LYS A 75 -5.85 -6.57 -4.82
CA LYS A 75 -5.08 -5.50 -5.47
C LYS A 75 -4.22 -4.67 -4.55
N LEU A 76 -4.54 -4.58 -3.26
CA LEU A 76 -3.87 -3.65 -2.33
C LEU A 76 -3.09 -4.38 -1.24
N GLU A 77 -3.61 -5.50 -0.73
CA GLU A 77 -2.93 -6.28 0.30
C GLU A 77 -1.60 -6.85 -0.21
N THR A 78 -0.54 -6.65 0.58
CA THR A 78 0.70 -7.40 0.39
C THR A 78 0.43 -8.86 0.77
N LYS A 79 0.50 -9.75 -0.22
CA LYS A 79 0.22 -11.18 -0.01
C LYS A 79 1.32 -11.91 0.74
N CYS A 80 2.57 -11.44 0.62
CA CYS A 80 3.70 -12.06 1.28
C CYS A 80 3.80 -11.60 2.74
N LEU A 81 3.47 -12.50 3.67
CA LEU A 81 3.62 -12.32 5.10
C LEU A 81 4.84 -13.10 5.62
N VAL A 82 5.60 -12.50 6.54
CA VAL A 82 6.84 -13.10 7.05
C VAL A 82 6.58 -14.25 8.02
N ASP A 83 5.49 -14.18 8.77
CA ASP A 83 4.99 -15.22 9.68
C ASP A 83 4.21 -16.32 8.97
N ASP A 84 3.63 -16.02 7.80
CA ASP A 84 2.95 -16.97 6.90
C ASP A 84 3.39 -16.80 5.43
N PRO A 85 4.52 -17.42 5.02
CA PRO A 85 5.09 -17.22 3.70
C PRO A 85 4.41 -18.00 2.57
N GLU A 86 3.23 -18.60 2.79
CA GLU A 86 2.53 -19.42 1.78
C GLU A 86 2.24 -18.67 0.48
N ALA A 87 2.00 -17.36 0.57
CA ALA A 87 1.73 -16.51 -0.58
C ALA A 87 2.94 -15.67 -1.05
N CYS A 88 4.13 -15.91 -0.51
CA CYS A 88 5.39 -15.31 -0.96
C CYS A 88 5.97 -16.05 -2.17
N ASP A 89 6.54 -15.30 -3.12
CA ASP A 89 7.32 -15.87 -4.22
C ASP A 89 8.71 -16.36 -3.77
N GLU A 90 9.39 -17.17 -4.59
CA GLU A 90 10.70 -17.74 -4.26
C GLU A 90 11.76 -16.68 -3.88
N LYS A 91 11.70 -15.50 -4.51
CA LYS A 91 12.64 -14.40 -4.21
C LYS A 91 12.33 -13.78 -2.87
N GLU A 92 11.04 -13.60 -2.56
CA GLU A 92 10.57 -13.10 -1.28
C GLU A 92 10.97 -14.05 -0.13
N VAL A 93 10.73 -15.36 -0.27
CA VAL A 93 11.12 -16.37 0.73
C VAL A 93 12.63 -16.37 0.97
N ALA A 94 13.43 -16.36 -0.10
CA ALA A 94 14.89 -16.29 0.04
C ALA A 94 15.36 -15.00 0.72
N TYR A 95 14.66 -13.88 0.48
CA TYR A 95 14.95 -12.60 1.10
C TYR A 95 14.56 -12.57 2.58
N ILE A 96 13.39 -13.14 2.94
CA ILE A 96 12.92 -13.31 4.32
C ILE A 96 13.97 -14.06 5.13
N ALA A 97 14.38 -15.25 4.69
CA ALA A 97 15.37 -16.07 5.39
C ALA A 97 16.70 -15.33 5.60
N LYS A 98 17.13 -14.55 4.61
CA LYS A 98 18.35 -13.72 4.71
C LYS A 98 18.22 -12.63 5.77
N MET A 99 17.05 -11.99 5.87
CA MET A 99 16.84 -10.84 6.75
C MET A 99 16.48 -11.26 8.19
N GLN A 100 15.79 -12.38 8.38
CA GLN A 100 15.56 -12.99 9.70
C GLN A 100 16.86 -13.42 10.39
N ALA A 101 17.91 -13.72 9.62
CA ALA A 101 19.24 -14.01 10.14
C ALA A 101 20.04 -12.75 10.56
N LYS A 102 19.45 -11.55 10.45
CA LYS A 102 20.06 -10.27 10.82
C LYS A 102 19.45 -9.75 12.11
N ASP A 103 20.23 -8.95 12.84
CA ASP A 103 19.71 -8.19 13.97
C ASP A 103 18.84 -7.00 13.50
N ALA A 104 18.02 -6.49 14.42
CA ALA A 104 17.11 -5.37 14.16
C ALA A 104 17.85 -4.11 13.66
N ALA A 105 19.07 -3.84 14.12
CA ALA A 105 19.81 -2.66 13.68
C ALA A 105 20.24 -2.77 12.21
N ALA A 106 20.65 -3.97 11.77
CA ALA A 106 20.94 -4.26 10.37
C ALA A 106 19.69 -4.19 9.48
N ILE A 107 18.53 -4.64 9.98
CA ILE A 107 17.23 -4.50 9.29
C ILE A 107 16.88 -3.02 9.11
N VAL A 108 16.91 -2.22 10.18
CA VAL A 108 16.62 -0.77 10.16
C VAL A 108 17.55 -0.03 9.20
N LYS A 109 18.84 -0.38 9.17
CA LYS A 109 19.80 0.20 8.24
C LYS A 109 19.43 -0.09 6.78
N GLU A 110 18.97 -1.31 6.49
CA GLU A 110 18.55 -1.69 5.14
C GLU A 110 17.24 -0.99 4.75
N ILE A 111 16.27 -0.86 5.66
CA ILE A 111 15.04 -0.07 5.43
C ILE A 111 15.41 1.36 5.04
N THR A 112 16.23 2.03 5.85
CA THR A 112 16.67 3.41 5.60
C THR A 112 17.36 3.55 4.24
N ARG A 113 18.17 2.57 3.85
CA ARG A 113 18.85 2.55 2.54
C ARG A 113 17.85 2.42 1.39
N LEU A 114 16.85 1.55 1.52
CA LEU A 114 15.84 1.35 0.49
C LEU A 114 14.92 2.57 0.35
N GLU A 115 14.52 3.20 1.46
CA GLU A 115 13.76 4.47 1.46
C GLU A 115 14.53 5.58 0.75
N GLY A 116 15.83 5.71 1.04
CA GLY A 116 16.71 6.67 0.38
C GLY A 116 16.87 6.40 -1.13
N ILE A 117 16.73 5.16 -1.58
CA ILE A 117 16.75 4.82 -3.01
C ILE A 117 15.39 5.12 -3.65
N SER A 118 14.29 4.80 -2.96
CA SER A 118 12.93 5.04 -3.44
C SER A 118 12.69 6.51 -3.80
N SER A 119 13.21 7.43 -2.99
CA SER A 119 13.08 8.88 -3.22
C SER A 119 13.84 9.41 -4.44
N THR A 120 14.74 8.62 -5.05
CA THR A 120 15.52 9.07 -6.23
C THR A 120 14.79 8.89 -7.56
N GLY A 121 13.67 8.14 -7.60
CA GLY A 121 12.78 8.00 -8.76
C GLY A 121 13.35 7.35 -10.03
N LYS A 122 14.66 7.05 -10.09
CA LYS A 122 15.35 6.57 -11.29
C LYS A 122 15.58 5.05 -11.29
N MET A 123 14.50 4.28 -11.34
CA MET A 123 14.58 2.82 -11.40
C MET A 123 13.67 2.27 -12.51
N ALA A 124 14.11 1.17 -13.12
CA ALA A 124 13.24 0.41 -14.01
C ALA A 124 12.04 -0.15 -13.21
N PRO A 125 10.83 -0.27 -13.81
CA PRO A 125 9.61 -0.65 -13.10
C PRO A 125 9.74 -1.95 -12.31
N ASP A 126 10.36 -2.98 -12.90
CA ASP A 126 10.62 -4.28 -12.26
C ASP A 126 11.49 -4.16 -11.01
N LYS A 127 12.53 -3.31 -11.05
CA LYS A 127 13.43 -3.08 -9.92
C LYS A 127 12.76 -2.26 -8.83
N LYS A 128 11.89 -1.31 -9.20
CA LYS A 128 11.08 -0.51 -8.27
C LYS A 128 10.11 -1.42 -7.51
N ILE A 129 9.36 -2.27 -8.22
CA ILE A 129 8.44 -3.25 -7.63
C ILE A 129 9.18 -4.16 -6.66
N TRP A 130 10.31 -4.73 -7.08
CA TRP A 130 11.10 -5.61 -6.20
C TRP A 130 11.64 -4.90 -4.96
N MET A 131 12.09 -3.65 -5.10
CA MET A 131 12.53 -2.83 -3.96
C MET A 131 11.40 -2.63 -2.95
N LEU A 132 10.18 -2.38 -3.42
CA LEU A 132 9.02 -2.12 -2.56
C LEU A 132 8.53 -3.38 -1.86
N LYS A 133 8.49 -4.53 -2.57
CA LYS A 133 8.31 -5.86 -1.95
C LYS A 133 9.31 -6.11 -0.81
N ARG A 134 10.60 -5.82 -1.04
CA ARG A 134 11.62 -5.95 0.00
C ARG A 134 11.37 -5.04 1.19
N MET A 135 10.97 -3.78 0.96
CA MET A 135 10.64 -2.86 2.05
C MET A 135 9.44 -3.36 2.86
N ALA A 136 8.40 -3.88 2.19
CA ALA A 136 7.23 -4.46 2.85
C ALA A 136 7.62 -5.67 3.73
N ILE A 137 8.50 -6.55 3.25
CA ILE A 137 9.04 -7.67 4.03
C ILE A 137 9.81 -7.18 5.25
N LEU A 138 10.70 -6.20 5.08
CA LEU A 138 11.52 -5.70 6.19
C LEU A 138 10.71 -5.02 7.28
N LYS A 139 9.59 -4.38 6.94
CA LYS A 139 8.71 -3.71 7.92
C LYS A 139 7.90 -4.69 8.77
N GLN A 140 7.90 -5.98 8.41
CA GLN A 140 7.28 -7.06 9.19
C GLN A 140 8.28 -7.74 10.14
N LEU A 141 9.58 -7.41 10.05
CA LEU A 141 10.67 -7.97 10.88
C LEU A 141 11.10 -7.00 11.98
#